data_AF-A0AB34IQ58-F1
#
_entry.id   AF-A0AB34IQ58-F1
#
_cell.length_a   1.000
_cell.length_b   1.000
_cell.length_c   1.000
_cell.angle_alpha   90.00
_cell.angle_beta   90.00
_cell.angle_gamma   90.00
#
_symmetry.space_group_name_H-M   'P 1'
#
loop_
_entity.id
_entity.type
_entity.pdbx_description
1 polymer ?
#
loop_
_entity_poly.entity_id
_entity_poly.type
_entity_poly.pdbx_seq_one_letter_code
_entity_poly.pdbx_strand_id
1 'polypeptide(L)'
;MADDVDERGSTYTVGCRLDKLLPNAQHVDAIRAAVERMQRVMIDTCDLMNLYIRDRLRNHEGSGLEHVFERNWLLYAMNEVTAGSDRATHLPALTSVRVAHMGGLVRSPRASLRQLMSNQRTNLAAVASTNIWLHFRARLVRVVTTAMRLPKEEYDALSTEERKERAIQIRSIAVDIIRPAGAAYKSSEQYHAVVDARRNILGIDEAVGEWGEYPFLYHIKSHPERFLRATWLLSRERETQLDRHGNTCSGFALFPLRRHMVPRHVDFCQEALREVLRLGSSEYAKKSARAKRGR
;
A
#
# COMPACT_ATOMS: atom_id res chain seq x y z
N MET A 1 -20.96 42.29 -27.44
CA MET A 1 -20.66 40.86 -27.63
C MET A 1 -20.50 40.29 -26.25
N ALA A 2 -21.47 39.47 -25.85
CA ALA A 2 -21.53 38.86 -24.54
C ALA A 2 -20.52 37.71 -24.50
N ASP A 3 -19.56 37.79 -23.60
CA ASP A 3 -18.75 36.63 -23.22
C ASP A 3 -19.61 35.77 -22.30
N ASP A 4 -20.04 34.63 -22.83
CA ASP A 4 -20.57 33.51 -22.07
C ASP A 4 -19.50 33.04 -21.07
N VAL A 5 -19.63 33.47 -19.83
CA VAL A 5 -18.91 32.85 -18.71
C VAL A 5 -19.63 31.53 -18.43
N ASP A 6 -19.04 30.44 -18.91
CA ASP A 6 -19.45 29.07 -18.60
C ASP A 6 -19.56 28.90 -17.07
N GLU A 7 -20.80 28.88 -16.57
CA GLU A 7 -21.14 28.70 -15.14
C GLU A 7 -20.74 27.31 -14.60
N ARG A 8 -20.13 26.46 -15.41
CA ARG A 8 -19.49 25.21 -14.99
C ARG A 8 -17.97 25.39 -15.00
N GLY A 9 -17.46 26.16 -14.04
CA GLY A 9 -16.03 26.46 -13.89
C GLY A 9 -15.12 25.25 -14.13
N SER A 10 -14.57 25.14 -15.33
CA SER A 10 -13.69 24.04 -15.70
C SER A 10 -12.37 24.20 -14.95
N THR A 11 -12.07 23.24 -14.06
CA THR A 11 -10.81 23.24 -13.33
C THR A 11 -9.72 22.73 -14.27
N TYR A 12 -8.77 23.59 -14.65
CA TYR A 12 -7.61 23.22 -15.46
C TYR A 12 -6.35 23.16 -14.60
N THR A 13 -5.44 22.24 -14.93
CA THR A 13 -4.16 22.08 -14.22
C THR A 13 -3.08 22.88 -14.92
N VAL A 14 -2.42 23.79 -14.21
CA VAL A 14 -1.27 24.56 -14.73
C VAL A 14 0.01 24.08 -14.07
N GLY A 15 0.96 23.61 -14.88
CA GLY A 15 2.32 23.31 -14.43
C GLY A 15 3.19 24.57 -14.47
N CYS A 16 3.64 25.06 -13.32
CA CYS A 16 4.58 26.18 -13.24
C CYS A 16 5.63 25.94 -12.15
N ARG A 17 6.75 26.68 -12.24
CA ARG A 17 7.75 26.67 -11.16
C ARG A 17 7.17 27.39 -9.94
N LEU A 18 7.42 26.85 -8.74
CA LEU A 18 6.89 27.42 -7.49
C LEU A 18 7.33 28.87 -7.26
N ASP A 19 8.56 29.22 -7.65
CA ASP A 19 9.11 30.58 -7.54
C ASP A 19 8.49 31.58 -8.54
N LYS A 20 7.86 31.09 -9.61
CA LYS A 20 7.04 31.94 -10.49
C LYS A 20 5.63 32.17 -9.95
N LEU A 21 5.12 31.22 -9.15
CA LEU A 21 3.78 31.29 -8.57
C LEU A 21 3.75 32.10 -7.26
N LEU A 22 4.81 31.99 -6.46
CA LEU A 22 4.92 32.63 -5.16
C LEU A 22 6.04 33.68 -5.18
N PRO A 23 5.71 34.99 -5.09
CA PRO A 23 6.72 36.05 -5.15
C PRO A 23 7.59 36.12 -3.88
N ASN A 24 7.15 35.52 -2.77
CA ASN A 24 7.90 35.51 -1.52
C ASN A 24 8.86 34.31 -1.44
N ALA A 25 10.17 34.57 -1.52
CA ALA A 25 11.22 33.55 -1.45
C ALA A 25 11.19 32.73 -0.15
N GLN A 26 10.88 33.35 1.00
CA GLN A 26 10.79 32.63 2.28
C GLN A 26 9.65 31.60 2.27
N HIS A 27 8.53 31.91 1.61
CA HIS A 27 7.43 30.96 1.44
C HIS A 27 7.84 29.79 0.55
N VAL A 28 8.58 30.06 -0.53
CA VAL A 28 9.12 29.02 -1.43
C VAL A 28 10.04 28.08 -0.65
N ASP A 29 10.95 28.62 0.16
CA ASP A 29 11.88 27.83 0.97
C ASP A 29 11.17 27.02 2.05
N ALA A 30 10.18 27.61 2.74
CA ALA A 30 9.38 26.91 3.73
C ALA A 30 8.62 25.72 3.13
N ILE A 31 8.04 25.90 1.92
CA ILE A 31 7.35 24.82 1.20
C ILE A 31 8.34 23.73 0.81
N ARG A 32 9.49 24.08 0.23
CA ARG A 32 10.53 23.10 -0.15
C ARG A 32 11.01 22.28 1.06
N ALA A 33 11.30 22.94 2.17
CA ALA A 33 11.71 22.28 3.41
C ALA A 33 10.60 21.38 3.99
N ALA A 34 9.33 21.78 3.88
CA ALA A 34 8.20 20.94 4.28
C ALA A 34 8.06 19.69 3.38
N VAL A 35 8.21 19.85 2.06
CA VAL A 35 8.18 18.74 1.09
C VAL A 35 9.27 17.74 1.40
N GLU A 36 10.51 18.21 1.59
CA GLU A 36 11.64 17.34 1.88
C GLU A 36 11.44 16.53 3.16
N ARG A 37 11.02 17.19 4.25
CA ARG A 37 10.73 16.50 5.52
C ARG A 37 9.59 15.50 5.35
N MET A 38 8.51 15.87 4.66
CA MET A 38 7.39 14.94 4.43
C MET A 38 7.83 13.70 3.63
N GLN A 39 8.71 13.87 2.63
CA GLN A 39 9.26 12.73 1.87
C GLN A 39 10.08 11.80 2.77
N ARG A 40 10.93 12.34 3.65
CA ARG A 40 11.67 11.52 4.64
C ARG A 40 10.71 10.74 5.54
N VAL A 41 9.72 11.43 6.12
CA VAL A 41 8.68 10.80 6.95
C VAL A 41 7.99 9.66 6.22
N MET A 42 7.67 9.84 4.93
CA MET A 42 7.03 8.79 4.13
C MET A 42 7.93 7.58 3.91
N ILE A 43 9.21 7.80 3.58
CA ILE A 43 10.20 6.73 3.41
C ILE A 43 10.29 5.92 4.72
N ASP A 44 10.55 6.61 5.83
CA ASP A 44 10.76 5.97 7.13
C ASP A 44 9.47 5.25 7.61
N THR A 45 8.30 5.84 7.36
CA THR A 45 7.01 5.22 7.72
C THR A 45 6.77 3.95 6.91
N CYS A 46 7.03 3.96 5.60
CA CYS A 46 6.90 2.78 4.76
C CYS A 46 7.84 1.66 5.21
N ASP A 47 9.08 2.00 5.55
CA ASP A 47 10.07 1.04 6.03
C ASP A 47 9.62 0.43 7.37
N LEU A 48 9.26 1.27 8.34
CA LEU A 48 8.74 0.83 9.65
C LEU A 48 7.53 -0.08 9.49
N MET A 49 6.56 0.29 8.65
CA MET A 49 5.34 -0.50 8.49
C MET A 49 5.60 -1.86 7.82
N ASN A 50 6.49 -1.92 6.83
CA ASN A 50 6.87 -3.21 6.23
C ASN A 50 7.63 -4.10 7.23
N LEU A 51 8.52 -3.52 8.05
CA LEU A 51 9.21 -4.23 9.13
C LEU A 51 8.21 -4.76 10.16
N TYR A 52 7.26 -3.91 10.59
CA TYR A 52 6.22 -4.27 11.54
C TYR A 52 5.36 -5.43 11.04
N ILE A 53 4.89 -5.36 9.79
CA ILE A 53 4.07 -6.43 9.21
C ILE A 53 4.86 -7.74 9.14
N ARG A 54 6.13 -7.68 8.70
CA ARG A 54 7.00 -8.84 8.61
C ARG A 54 7.26 -9.45 9.99
N ASP A 55 7.46 -8.64 11.01
CA ASP A 55 7.60 -9.07 12.40
C ASP A 55 6.32 -9.76 12.89
N ARG A 56 5.16 -9.13 12.73
CA ARG A 56 3.87 -9.71 13.16
C ARG A 56 3.57 -11.05 12.48
N LEU A 57 3.81 -11.15 11.17
CA LEU A 57 3.57 -12.38 10.41
C LEU A 57 4.56 -13.50 10.75
N ARG A 58 5.79 -13.18 11.19
CA ARG A 58 6.82 -14.19 11.48
C ARG A 58 6.84 -14.64 12.92
N ASN A 59 6.68 -13.70 13.84
CA ASN A 59 6.96 -13.88 15.25
C ASN A 59 5.70 -13.84 16.12
N HIS A 60 4.56 -13.43 15.55
CA HIS A 60 3.32 -13.21 16.30
C HIS A 60 2.08 -13.75 15.57
N GLU A 61 2.26 -14.70 14.65
CA GLU A 61 1.17 -15.39 13.93
C GLU A 61 0.20 -14.46 13.16
N GLY A 62 0.61 -13.23 12.90
CA GLY A 62 -0.22 -12.20 12.26
C GLY A 62 -1.12 -11.41 13.20
N SER A 63 -1.06 -11.62 14.51
CA SER A 63 -1.78 -10.78 15.49
C SER A 63 -1.35 -9.32 15.40
N GLY A 64 -2.27 -8.38 15.67
CA GLY A 64 -1.96 -6.93 15.66
C GLY A 64 -1.90 -6.32 14.26
N LEU A 65 -2.45 -7.00 13.26
CA LEU A 65 -2.52 -6.55 11.86
C LEU A 65 -3.90 -6.00 11.46
N GLU A 66 -4.87 -6.03 12.37
CA GLU A 66 -6.28 -5.72 12.11
C GLU A 66 -6.46 -4.26 11.66
N HIS A 67 -5.65 -3.36 12.21
CA HIS A 67 -5.78 -1.92 12.00
C HIS A 67 -4.73 -1.34 11.04
N VAL A 68 -3.89 -2.14 10.38
CA VAL A 68 -2.74 -1.62 9.60
C VAL A 68 -3.12 -0.80 8.36
N PHE A 69 -4.38 -0.92 7.91
CA PHE A 69 -4.95 -0.08 6.84
C PHE A 69 -5.69 1.14 7.38
N GLU A 70 -5.85 1.26 8.69
CA GLU A 70 -6.57 2.38 9.28
C GLU A 70 -5.73 3.65 9.31
N ARG A 71 -6.39 4.77 9.02
CA ARG A 71 -5.75 6.08 8.98
C ARG A 71 -5.11 6.46 10.31
N ASN A 72 -5.72 6.09 11.44
CA ASN A 72 -5.18 6.41 12.77
C ASN A 72 -3.93 5.59 13.07
N TRP A 73 -3.92 4.31 12.71
CA TRP A 73 -2.75 3.46 12.85
C TRP A 73 -1.54 3.98 12.06
N LEU A 74 -1.77 4.38 10.80
CA LEU A 74 -0.73 4.96 9.97
C LEU A 74 -0.22 6.31 10.49
N LEU A 75 -1.07 7.08 11.17
CA LEU A 75 -0.61 8.30 11.86
C LEU A 75 0.32 7.96 13.03
N TYR A 76 0.04 6.91 13.79
CA TYR A 76 0.92 6.45 14.87
C TYR A 76 2.27 5.98 14.32
N ALA A 77 2.28 5.27 13.19
CA ALA A 77 3.52 4.92 12.49
C ALA A 77 4.31 6.16 12.04
N MET A 78 3.65 7.17 11.48
CA MET A 78 4.31 8.44 11.16
C MET A 78 4.83 9.16 12.41
N ASN A 79 4.15 9.02 13.56
CA ASN A 79 4.62 9.60 14.81
C ASN A 79 5.93 8.95 15.27
N GLU A 80 6.07 7.64 15.15
CA GLU A 80 7.30 6.90 15.50
C GLU A 80 8.54 7.43 14.77
N VAL A 81 8.38 7.85 13.51
CA VAL A 81 9.50 8.30 12.66
C VAL A 81 9.71 9.83 12.66
N THR A 82 8.92 10.57 13.43
CA THR A 82 8.99 12.04 13.51
C THR A 82 9.23 12.54 14.92
N ALA A 83 10.00 13.60 15.10
CA ALA A 83 10.20 14.27 16.39
C ALA A 83 9.25 15.47 16.54
N GLY A 84 8.65 15.65 17.72
CA GLY A 84 7.68 16.73 17.97
C GLY A 84 7.24 16.75 19.43
N SER A 85 6.20 17.53 19.75
CA SER A 85 5.72 17.65 21.13
C SER A 85 5.22 16.32 21.72
N ASP A 86 5.30 16.22 23.05
CA ASP A 86 5.00 15.03 23.85
C ASP A 86 3.54 14.52 23.78
N ARG A 87 2.67 15.23 23.03
CA ARG A 87 1.26 14.83 22.83
C ARG A 87 1.09 13.79 21.72
N ALA A 88 2.18 13.34 21.10
CA ALA A 88 2.16 12.30 20.08
C ALA A 88 1.83 10.94 20.71
N THR A 89 0.81 10.26 20.19
CA THR A 89 0.57 8.86 20.58
C THR A 89 1.57 7.96 19.87
N HIS A 90 2.22 7.12 20.68
CA HIS A 90 3.20 6.12 20.31
C HIS A 90 2.66 4.75 20.68
N LEU A 91 2.81 3.76 19.80
CA LEU A 91 2.32 2.42 20.06
C LEU A 91 3.49 1.52 20.44
N PRO A 92 3.48 0.85 21.62
CA PRO A 92 4.59 0.02 22.07
C PRO A 92 5.06 -0.99 21.03
N ALA A 93 4.11 -1.59 20.31
CA ALA A 93 4.33 -2.55 19.25
C ALA A 93 5.15 -1.98 18.07
N LEU A 94 4.89 -0.74 17.66
CA LEU A 94 5.64 -0.05 16.60
C LEU A 94 6.98 0.47 17.13
N THR A 95 7.01 1.00 18.36
CA THR A 95 8.23 1.47 19.01
C THR A 95 9.25 0.34 19.14
N SER A 96 8.81 -0.86 19.55
CA SER A 96 9.67 -2.04 19.66
C SER A 96 10.34 -2.39 18.33
N VAL A 97 9.56 -2.45 17.25
CA VAL A 97 10.09 -2.74 15.90
C VAL A 97 11.05 -1.64 15.44
N ARG A 98 10.70 -0.37 15.66
CA ARG A 98 11.58 0.76 15.32
C ARG A 98 12.92 0.68 16.06
N VAL A 99 12.90 0.43 17.37
CA VAL A 99 14.13 0.32 18.18
C VAL A 99 14.98 -0.87 17.74
N ALA A 100 14.36 -2.02 17.47
CA ALA A 100 15.07 -3.23 17.07
C ALA A 100 15.69 -3.15 15.66
N HIS A 101 15.04 -2.46 14.72
CA HIS A 101 15.40 -2.55 13.30
C HIS A 101 15.79 -1.23 12.63
N MET A 102 15.51 -0.09 13.27
CA MET A 102 15.76 1.25 12.71
C MET A 102 16.63 2.10 13.65
N GLY A 103 17.67 1.49 14.25
CA GLY A 103 18.55 2.16 15.23
C GLY A 103 19.27 3.41 14.70
N GLY A 104 19.51 3.50 13.39
CA GLY A 104 20.12 4.68 12.74
C GLY A 104 19.13 5.77 12.30
N LEU A 105 17.83 5.65 12.64
CA LEU A 105 16.81 6.57 12.18
C LEU A 105 16.97 7.97 12.80
N VAL A 106 17.17 8.97 11.94
CA VAL A 106 17.10 10.39 12.31
C VAL A 106 15.68 10.89 12.12
N ARG A 107 14.93 11.02 13.22
CA ARG A 107 13.51 11.41 13.18
C ARG A 107 13.34 12.83 12.64
N SER A 108 12.52 12.98 11.61
CA SER A 108 12.24 14.28 11.00
C SER A 108 11.38 15.17 11.91
N PRO A 109 11.66 16.48 12.03
CA PRO A 109 10.83 17.39 12.83
C PRO A 109 9.40 17.49 12.27
N ARG A 110 8.41 17.35 13.15
CA ARG A 110 6.97 17.36 12.81
C ARG A 110 6.37 18.76 12.70
N ALA A 111 7.09 19.79 13.14
CA ALA A 111 6.57 21.15 13.17
C ALA A 111 6.01 21.56 11.80
N SER A 112 4.74 21.97 11.79
CA SER A 112 3.97 22.38 10.61
C SER A 112 3.68 21.29 9.55
N LEU A 113 3.80 20.00 9.89
CA LEU A 113 3.50 18.89 8.97
C LEU A 113 2.21 18.15 9.29
N ARG A 114 1.44 18.57 10.29
CA ARG A 114 0.32 17.79 10.82
C ARG A 114 -0.73 17.50 9.74
N GLN A 115 -1.14 18.52 9.00
CA GLN A 115 -2.14 18.33 7.95
C GLN A 115 -1.59 17.52 6.77
N LEU A 116 -0.31 17.70 6.41
CA LEU A 116 0.34 16.91 5.37
C LEU A 116 0.37 15.42 5.73
N MET A 117 0.76 15.09 6.96
CA MET A 117 0.71 13.72 7.48
C MET A 117 -0.73 13.17 7.47
N SER A 118 -1.72 13.99 7.83
CA SER A 118 -3.13 13.60 7.80
C SER A 118 -3.65 13.30 6.39
N ASN A 119 -3.16 13.99 5.37
CA ASN A 119 -3.48 13.67 3.98
C ASN A 119 -2.76 12.38 3.55
N GLN A 120 -1.47 12.28 3.84
CA GLN A 120 -0.64 11.16 3.39
C GLN A 120 -1.02 9.82 4.03
N ARG A 121 -1.46 9.78 5.29
CA ARG A 121 -1.94 8.53 5.91
C ARG A 121 -3.16 7.95 5.17
N THR A 122 -4.01 8.79 4.58
CA THR A 122 -5.15 8.36 3.78
C THR A 122 -4.68 7.72 2.47
N ASN A 123 -3.70 8.35 1.82
CA ASN A 123 -3.09 7.81 0.60
C ASN A 123 -2.37 6.49 0.87
N LEU A 124 -1.63 6.38 1.98
CA LEU A 124 -0.95 5.14 2.36
C LEU A 124 -1.93 3.99 2.61
N ALA A 125 -3.04 4.24 3.32
CA ALA A 125 -4.08 3.25 3.53
C ALA A 125 -4.63 2.72 2.19
N ALA A 126 -4.96 3.64 1.27
CA ALA A 126 -5.48 3.29 -0.05
C ALA A 126 -4.44 2.51 -0.89
N VAL A 127 -3.18 2.93 -0.88
CA VAL A 127 -2.09 2.25 -1.58
C VAL A 127 -1.87 0.83 -1.03
N ALA A 128 -1.83 0.66 0.29
CA ALA A 128 -1.65 -0.65 0.91
C ALA A 128 -2.80 -1.60 0.57
N SER A 129 -4.05 -1.15 0.70
CA SER A 129 -5.23 -1.95 0.33
C SER A 129 -5.20 -2.31 -1.15
N THR A 130 -4.91 -1.34 -2.02
CA THR A 130 -4.78 -1.56 -3.47
C THR A 130 -3.68 -2.56 -3.81
N ASN A 131 -2.54 -2.48 -3.14
CA ASN A 131 -1.44 -3.40 -3.33
C ASN A 131 -1.80 -4.84 -2.99
N ILE A 132 -2.80 -5.09 -2.15
CA ILE A 132 -3.33 -6.43 -1.90
C ILE A 132 -4.26 -6.82 -3.04
N TRP A 133 -5.42 -6.19 -3.14
CA TRP A 133 -6.50 -6.69 -4.02
C TRP A 133 -6.11 -6.67 -5.49
N LEU A 134 -5.37 -5.65 -5.95
CA LEU A 134 -5.03 -5.49 -7.36
C LEU A 134 -3.98 -6.51 -7.81
N HIS A 135 -3.05 -6.85 -6.92
CA HIS A 135 -1.89 -7.65 -7.28
C HIS A 135 -1.97 -9.11 -6.81
N PHE A 136 -2.91 -9.47 -5.92
CA PHE A 136 -3.03 -10.82 -5.38
C PHE A 136 -3.09 -11.90 -6.47
N ARG A 137 -4.00 -11.76 -7.44
CA ARG A 137 -4.16 -12.75 -8.51
C ARG A 137 -2.90 -12.87 -9.38
N ALA A 138 -2.26 -11.76 -9.71
CA ALA A 138 -1.01 -11.78 -10.48
C ALA A 138 0.13 -12.47 -9.71
N ARG A 139 0.21 -12.27 -8.40
CA ARG A 139 1.16 -12.94 -7.51
C ARG A 139 0.90 -14.45 -7.47
N LEU A 140 -0.36 -14.84 -7.30
CA LEU A 140 -0.77 -16.23 -7.27
C LEU A 140 -0.44 -16.95 -8.59
N VAL A 141 -0.81 -16.36 -9.72
CA VAL A 141 -0.50 -16.92 -11.05
C VAL A 141 1.01 -17.11 -11.20
N ARG A 142 1.82 -16.16 -10.76
CA ARG A 142 3.28 -16.26 -10.83
C ARG A 142 3.83 -17.41 -9.99
N VAL A 143 3.33 -17.56 -8.76
CA VAL A 143 3.72 -18.67 -7.88
C VAL A 143 3.33 -20.03 -8.46
N VAL A 144 2.08 -20.17 -8.95
CA VAL A 144 1.63 -21.39 -9.64
C VAL A 144 2.47 -21.67 -10.89
N THR A 145 2.82 -20.63 -11.65
CA THR A 145 3.65 -20.76 -12.86
C THR A 145 5.02 -21.32 -12.50
N THR A 146 5.65 -20.82 -11.41
CA THR A 146 6.95 -21.34 -11.00
C THR A 146 6.85 -22.76 -10.45
N ALA A 147 5.84 -23.07 -9.63
CA ALA A 147 5.65 -24.42 -9.08
C ALA A 147 5.46 -25.48 -10.18
N MET A 148 4.86 -25.08 -11.31
CA MET A 148 4.62 -25.96 -12.45
C MET A 148 5.75 -25.94 -13.49
N ARG A 149 6.82 -25.17 -13.27
CA ARG A 149 7.85 -24.87 -14.28
C ARG A 149 8.51 -26.16 -14.78
N LEU A 150 8.58 -26.31 -16.11
CA LEU A 150 9.32 -27.37 -16.76
C LEU A 150 10.80 -26.98 -16.91
N PRO A 151 11.73 -27.95 -16.94
CA PRO A 151 13.07 -27.76 -17.46
C PRO A 151 13.03 -27.13 -18.85
N LYS A 152 14.07 -26.34 -19.18
CA LYS A 152 14.11 -25.58 -20.44
C LYS A 152 13.97 -26.51 -21.65
N GLU A 153 14.66 -27.64 -21.64
CA GLU A 153 14.65 -28.62 -22.73
C GLU A 153 13.26 -29.20 -22.97
N GLU A 154 12.56 -29.59 -21.91
CA GLU A 154 11.18 -30.09 -21.99
C GLU A 154 10.22 -29.01 -22.49
N TYR A 155 10.37 -27.76 -22.04
CA TYR A 155 9.54 -26.66 -22.51
C TYR A 155 9.80 -26.34 -23.99
N ASP A 156 11.07 -26.37 -24.40
CA ASP A 156 11.47 -26.07 -25.78
C ASP A 156 11.00 -27.19 -26.74
N ALA A 157 10.87 -28.42 -26.27
CA ALA A 157 10.30 -29.54 -27.01
C ALA A 157 8.78 -29.43 -27.26
N LEU A 158 8.05 -28.63 -26.48
CA LEU A 158 6.61 -28.44 -26.66
C LEU A 158 6.30 -27.68 -27.96
N SER A 159 5.28 -28.13 -28.67
CA SER A 159 4.63 -27.42 -29.76
C SER A 159 3.97 -26.13 -29.29
N THR A 160 3.63 -25.25 -30.24
CA THR A 160 2.94 -23.99 -29.96
C THR A 160 1.58 -24.21 -29.26
N GLU A 161 0.82 -25.23 -29.66
CA GLU A 161 -0.50 -25.51 -29.06
C GLU A 161 -0.37 -26.07 -27.64
N GLU A 162 0.57 -26.99 -27.40
CA GLU A 162 0.84 -27.51 -26.05
C GLU A 162 1.28 -26.39 -25.08
N ARG A 163 2.10 -25.44 -25.56
CA ARG A 163 2.48 -24.26 -24.75
C ARG A 163 1.27 -23.40 -24.39
N LYS A 164 0.32 -23.21 -25.32
CA LYS A 164 -0.93 -22.47 -25.06
C LYS A 164 -1.82 -23.21 -24.07
N GLU A 165 -2.04 -24.50 -24.28
CA GLU A 165 -2.85 -25.35 -23.40
C GLU A 165 -2.29 -25.34 -21.97
N ARG A 166 -0.97 -25.48 -21.84
CA ARG A 166 -0.28 -25.40 -20.54
C ARG A 166 -0.46 -24.02 -19.89
N ALA A 167 -0.40 -22.93 -20.66
CA ALA A 167 -0.63 -21.59 -20.14
C ALA A 167 -2.07 -21.38 -19.67
N ILE A 168 -3.06 -21.96 -20.37
CA ILE A 168 -4.47 -21.98 -19.95
C ILE A 168 -4.60 -22.76 -18.65
N GLN A 169 -3.99 -23.95 -18.58
CA GLN A 169 -4.06 -24.83 -17.42
C GLN A 169 -3.50 -24.19 -16.15
N ILE A 170 -2.35 -23.51 -16.23
CA ILE A 170 -1.78 -22.73 -15.12
C ILE A 170 -2.76 -21.65 -14.63
N ARG A 171 -3.40 -20.93 -15.57
CA ARG A 171 -4.38 -19.90 -15.22
C ARG A 171 -5.63 -20.51 -14.58
N SER A 172 -6.08 -21.67 -15.05
CA SER A 172 -7.20 -22.41 -14.47
C SER A 172 -6.91 -22.85 -13.04
N ILE A 173 -5.73 -23.41 -12.77
CA ILE A 173 -5.28 -23.76 -11.40
C ILE A 173 -5.31 -22.52 -10.49
N ALA A 174 -4.71 -21.40 -10.94
CA ALA A 174 -4.70 -20.16 -10.17
C ALA A 174 -6.11 -19.57 -9.93
N VAL A 175 -7.04 -19.79 -10.86
CA VAL A 175 -8.44 -19.40 -10.70
C VAL A 175 -9.11 -20.29 -9.65
N ASP A 176 -8.98 -21.60 -9.75
CA ASP A 176 -9.65 -22.54 -8.85
C ASP A 176 -9.23 -22.35 -7.38
N ILE A 177 -7.95 -22.02 -7.13
CA ILE A 177 -7.45 -21.69 -5.78
C ILE A 177 -8.27 -20.58 -5.09
N ILE A 178 -8.79 -19.60 -5.86
CA ILE A 178 -9.51 -18.42 -5.33
C ILE A 178 -11.02 -18.43 -5.67
N ARG A 179 -11.58 -19.56 -6.09
CA ARG A 179 -13.04 -19.68 -6.33
C ARG A 179 -13.80 -19.99 -5.04
N PRO A 180 -15.14 -19.80 -5.01
CA PRO A 180 -15.95 -20.27 -3.90
C PRO A 180 -15.77 -21.76 -3.62
N ALA A 181 -15.83 -22.13 -2.34
CA ALA A 181 -15.77 -23.54 -1.93
C ALA A 181 -16.92 -24.33 -2.59
N GLY A 182 -16.64 -25.53 -3.09
CA GLY A 182 -17.61 -26.38 -3.79
C GLY A 182 -17.93 -25.98 -5.24
N ALA A 183 -17.35 -24.89 -5.77
CA ALA A 183 -17.48 -24.56 -7.17
C ALA A 183 -16.73 -25.59 -8.06
N ALA A 184 -17.34 -25.99 -9.18
CA ALA A 184 -16.70 -26.91 -10.12
C ALA A 184 -15.35 -26.39 -10.62
N TYR A 185 -14.34 -27.25 -10.59
CA TYR A 185 -12.99 -26.99 -11.08
C TYR A 185 -12.96 -26.64 -12.57
N LYS A 186 -12.08 -25.71 -12.94
CA LYS A 186 -11.75 -25.40 -14.34
C LYS A 186 -10.47 -26.09 -14.80
N SER A 187 -9.62 -26.47 -13.86
CA SER A 187 -8.42 -27.25 -14.10
C SER A 187 -8.74 -28.73 -14.29
N SER A 188 -7.92 -29.44 -15.07
CA SER A 188 -7.98 -30.90 -15.18
C SER A 188 -7.87 -31.61 -13.83
N GLU A 189 -8.52 -32.77 -13.70
CA GLU A 189 -8.68 -33.55 -12.47
C GLU A 189 -7.37 -33.83 -11.73
N GLN A 190 -6.29 -34.12 -12.46
CA GLN A 190 -4.96 -34.36 -11.90
C GLN A 190 -4.40 -33.21 -11.03
N TYR A 191 -4.97 -32.01 -11.12
CA TYR A 191 -4.54 -30.84 -10.35
C TYR A 191 -5.45 -30.48 -9.17
N HIS A 192 -6.61 -31.14 -9.01
CA HIS A 192 -7.58 -30.77 -7.97
C HIS A 192 -6.98 -30.88 -6.57
N ALA A 193 -6.26 -31.96 -6.28
CA ALA A 193 -5.56 -32.13 -5.00
C ALA A 193 -4.50 -31.03 -4.74
N VAL A 194 -3.81 -30.57 -5.79
CA VAL A 194 -2.82 -29.48 -5.68
C VAL A 194 -3.51 -28.15 -5.43
N VAL A 195 -4.67 -27.91 -6.07
CA VAL A 195 -5.49 -26.72 -5.83
C VAL A 195 -5.96 -26.68 -4.37
N ASP A 196 -6.53 -27.77 -3.87
CA ASP A 196 -7.04 -27.87 -2.50
C ASP A 196 -5.93 -27.67 -1.47
N ALA A 197 -4.80 -28.37 -1.63
CA ALA A 197 -3.66 -28.21 -0.75
C ALA A 197 -3.16 -26.75 -0.73
N ARG A 198 -3.08 -26.10 -1.90
CA ARG A 198 -2.62 -24.72 -2.01
C ARG A 198 -3.60 -23.73 -1.40
N ARG A 199 -4.90 -23.94 -1.61
CA ARG A 199 -5.97 -23.15 -1.03
C ARG A 199 -5.92 -23.18 0.50
N ASN A 200 -5.71 -24.37 1.07
CA ASN A 200 -5.56 -24.58 2.51
C ASN A 200 -4.30 -23.90 3.07
N ILE A 201 -3.14 -24.06 2.41
CA ILE A 201 -1.90 -23.40 2.83
C ILE A 201 -2.05 -21.88 2.87
N LEU A 202 -2.71 -21.31 1.86
CA LEU A 202 -2.93 -19.87 1.77
C LEU A 202 -4.04 -19.37 2.73
N GLY A 203 -4.85 -20.27 3.30
CA GLY A 203 -5.97 -19.90 4.18
C GLY A 203 -7.04 -19.09 3.44
N ILE A 204 -7.33 -19.42 2.18
CA ILE A 204 -8.26 -18.61 1.35
C ILE A 204 -9.67 -18.60 1.95
N ASP A 205 -10.19 -19.76 2.38
CA ASP A 205 -11.53 -19.85 2.97
C ASP A 205 -11.63 -19.11 4.29
N GLU A 206 -10.61 -19.25 5.15
CA GLU A 206 -10.56 -18.53 6.43
C GLU A 206 -10.53 -17.01 6.22
N ALA A 207 -9.72 -16.54 5.26
CA ALA A 207 -9.62 -15.11 4.96
C ALA A 207 -10.91 -14.55 4.34
N VAL A 208 -11.63 -15.34 3.54
CA VAL A 208 -12.94 -14.96 3.00
C VAL A 208 -14.01 -14.99 4.10
N GLY A 209 -14.01 -16.03 4.94
CA GLY A 209 -15.12 -16.34 5.83
C GLY A 209 -16.31 -16.86 5.04
N GLU A 210 -17.40 -16.11 5.02
CA GLU A 210 -18.61 -16.48 4.29
C GLU A 210 -18.52 -16.03 2.82
N TRP A 211 -18.47 -16.99 1.90
CA TRP A 211 -18.43 -16.69 0.46
C TRP A 211 -19.68 -15.95 -0.03
N GLY A 212 -20.86 -16.36 0.43
CA GLY A 212 -22.15 -15.87 -0.06
C GLY A 212 -22.26 -15.95 -1.58
N GLU A 213 -22.90 -14.94 -2.19
CA GLU A 213 -23.00 -14.79 -3.65
C GLU A 213 -21.87 -13.92 -4.24
N TYR A 214 -20.91 -13.50 -3.41
CA TYR A 214 -19.91 -12.53 -3.80
C TYR A 214 -18.64 -13.19 -4.36
N PRO A 215 -18.06 -12.64 -5.45
CA PRO A 215 -16.81 -13.16 -5.99
C PRO A 215 -15.63 -12.85 -5.06
N PHE A 216 -14.54 -13.60 -5.17
CA PHE A 216 -13.30 -13.36 -4.41
C PHE A 216 -12.82 -11.90 -4.43
N LEU A 217 -12.96 -11.22 -5.58
CA LEU A 217 -12.55 -9.82 -5.72
C LEU A 217 -13.30 -8.88 -4.77
N TYR A 218 -14.55 -9.19 -4.42
CA TYR A 218 -15.31 -8.43 -3.43
C TYR A 218 -14.67 -8.58 -2.05
N HIS A 219 -14.46 -9.82 -1.61
CA HIS A 219 -13.91 -10.13 -0.29
C HIS A 219 -12.55 -9.48 -0.04
N ILE A 220 -11.63 -9.59 -0.99
CA ILE A 220 -10.29 -9.00 -0.88
C ILE A 220 -10.28 -7.47 -0.95
N LYS A 221 -11.30 -6.84 -1.55
CA LYS A 221 -11.46 -5.38 -1.56
C LYS A 221 -12.07 -4.87 -0.26
N SER A 222 -13.05 -5.59 0.29
CA SER A 222 -13.76 -5.22 1.51
C SER A 222 -12.91 -5.44 2.77
N HIS A 223 -12.15 -6.54 2.81
CA HIS A 223 -11.34 -6.97 3.95
C HIS A 223 -9.90 -7.33 3.55
N PRO A 224 -9.11 -6.41 2.96
CA PRO A 224 -7.76 -6.70 2.50
C PRO A 224 -6.82 -7.22 3.61
N GLU A 225 -7.04 -6.84 4.86
CA GLU A 225 -6.29 -7.27 6.04
C GLU A 225 -6.29 -8.77 6.23
N ARG A 226 -7.40 -9.45 5.93
CA ARG A 226 -7.52 -10.90 6.06
C ARG A 226 -6.61 -11.66 5.08
N PHE A 227 -6.20 -10.99 4.00
CA PHE A 227 -5.34 -11.58 2.95
C PHE A 227 -3.86 -11.25 3.10
N LEU A 228 -3.44 -10.61 4.20
CA LEU A 228 -2.03 -10.29 4.47
C LEU A 228 -1.17 -11.55 4.57
N ARG A 229 -1.62 -12.55 5.31
CA ARG A 229 -0.90 -13.82 5.48
C ARG A 229 -0.73 -14.56 4.15
N ALA A 230 -1.81 -14.70 3.38
CA ALA A 230 -1.78 -15.30 2.05
C ALA A 230 -0.81 -14.54 1.12
N THR A 231 -0.88 -13.21 1.11
CA THR A 231 0.02 -12.36 0.30
C THR A 231 1.48 -12.54 0.69
N TRP A 232 1.76 -12.64 1.99
CA TRP A 232 3.10 -12.86 2.52
C TRP A 232 3.64 -14.23 2.17
N LEU A 233 2.83 -15.30 2.24
CA LEU A 233 3.24 -16.64 1.84
C LEU A 233 3.63 -16.67 0.35
N LEU A 234 2.83 -16.04 -0.51
CA LEU A 234 3.15 -15.89 -1.93
C LEU A 234 4.46 -15.12 -2.15
N SER A 235 4.71 -14.08 -1.34
CA SER A 235 5.96 -13.33 -1.39
C SER A 235 7.16 -14.17 -0.92
N ARG A 236 7.00 -14.92 0.17
CA ARG A 236 8.07 -15.75 0.76
C ARG A 236 8.50 -16.86 -0.20
N GLU A 237 7.53 -17.53 -0.81
CA GLU A 237 7.83 -18.56 -1.80
C GLU A 237 8.54 -17.96 -3.03
N ARG A 238 8.14 -16.76 -3.45
CA ARG A 238 8.86 -16.06 -4.50
C ARG A 238 10.30 -15.75 -4.07
N GLU A 239 10.54 -15.32 -2.84
CA GLU A 239 11.90 -15.06 -2.33
C GLU A 239 12.79 -16.32 -2.30
N THR A 240 12.21 -17.51 -2.21
CA THR A 240 12.99 -18.77 -2.29
C THR A 240 13.36 -19.20 -3.73
N GLN A 241 12.84 -18.51 -4.74
CA GLN A 241 13.04 -18.86 -6.14
C GLN A 241 14.16 -18.02 -6.78
N LEU A 242 14.88 -18.63 -7.71
CA LEU A 242 15.80 -17.93 -8.59
C LEU A 242 15.06 -17.49 -9.87
N ASP A 243 15.36 -16.27 -10.32
CA ASP A 243 14.92 -15.79 -11.61
C ASP A 243 15.65 -16.50 -12.76
N ARG A 244 15.31 -16.14 -14.00
CA ARG A 244 15.94 -16.70 -15.21
C ARG A 244 17.45 -16.43 -15.33
N HIS A 245 17.98 -15.51 -14.52
CA HIS A 245 19.38 -15.12 -14.48
C HIS A 245 20.10 -15.67 -13.24
N GLY A 246 19.45 -16.52 -12.44
CA GLY A 246 20.03 -17.09 -11.22
C GLY A 246 20.02 -16.15 -10.02
N ASN A 247 19.32 -15.01 -10.09
CA ASN A 247 19.22 -14.08 -8.97
C ASN A 247 18.02 -14.42 -8.09
N THR A 248 18.12 -14.17 -6.79
CA THR A 248 16.98 -14.30 -5.87
C THR A 248 15.85 -13.38 -6.31
N CYS A 249 14.66 -13.94 -6.49
CA CYS A 249 13.49 -13.15 -6.82
C CYS A 249 13.14 -12.23 -5.65
N SER A 250 12.90 -10.95 -5.93
CA SER A 250 12.43 -10.02 -4.91
C SER A 250 11.00 -10.32 -4.48
N GLY A 251 10.77 -10.26 -3.16
CA GLY A 251 9.45 -10.24 -2.56
C GLY A 251 8.73 -8.92 -2.78
N PHE A 252 7.50 -8.85 -2.27
CA PHE A 252 6.66 -7.66 -2.36
C PHE A 252 6.67 -6.92 -1.02
N ALA A 253 6.78 -5.60 -1.11
CA ALA A 253 6.48 -4.71 0.00
C ALA A 253 5.03 -4.26 -0.08
N LEU A 254 4.32 -4.24 1.06
CA LEU A 254 2.95 -3.77 1.12
C LEU A 254 2.90 -2.25 0.97
N PHE A 255 3.78 -1.57 1.71
CA PHE A 255 4.00 -0.15 1.57
C PHE A 255 5.18 0.11 0.62
N PRO A 256 5.12 1.11 -0.28
CA PRO A 256 6.17 1.34 -1.25
C PRO A 256 7.52 1.66 -0.57
N LEU A 257 8.51 0.78 -0.77
CA LEU A 257 9.89 1.04 -0.36
C LEU A 257 10.54 2.01 -1.34
N ARG A 258 11.18 3.05 -0.81
CA ARG A 258 11.78 4.12 -1.62
C ARG A 258 13.23 4.32 -1.20
N ARG A 259 14.14 4.27 -2.16
CA ARG A 259 15.59 4.51 -1.94
C ARG A 259 16.00 5.96 -2.09
N HIS A 260 15.15 6.76 -2.74
CA HIS A 260 15.43 8.16 -3.05
C HIS A 260 14.18 9.01 -2.83
N MET A 261 14.39 10.27 -2.48
CA MET A 261 13.32 11.27 -2.51
C MET A 261 12.87 11.42 -3.96
N VAL A 262 11.57 11.22 -4.21
CA VAL A 262 11.02 11.44 -5.54
C VAL A 262 10.56 12.90 -5.61
N PRO A 263 10.92 13.67 -6.66
CA PRO A 263 10.45 15.05 -6.82
C PRO A 263 8.94 15.16 -7.14
N ARG A 264 8.14 14.12 -6.88
CA ARG A 264 6.72 14.06 -7.24
C ARG A 264 5.81 14.27 -6.03
N HIS A 265 5.09 15.39 -6.11
CA HIS A 265 3.79 15.75 -5.53
C HIS A 265 3.61 15.46 -4.04
N VAL A 266 3.83 16.50 -3.22
CA VAL A 266 3.15 16.63 -1.93
C VAL A 266 1.95 17.52 -2.18
N ASP A 267 0.76 17.01 -1.88
CA ASP A 267 -0.47 17.76 -2.08
C ASP A 267 -0.71 18.72 -0.90
N PHE A 268 -0.77 20.00 -1.22
CA PHE A 268 -1.10 21.05 -0.27
C PHE A 268 -2.58 21.39 -0.39
N CYS A 269 -3.38 21.00 0.61
CA CYS A 269 -4.66 21.66 0.81
C CYS A 269 -4.45 23.05 1.46
N GLN A 270 -5.49 23.88 1.46
CA GLN A 270 -5.43 25.23 2.05
C GLN A 270 -4.92 25.20 3.50
N GLU A 271 -5.37 24.23 4.31
CA GLU A 271 -4.95 24.09 5.70
C GLU A 271 -3.47 23.73 5.82
N ALA A 272 -2.99 22.78 5.02
CA ALA A 272 -1.59 22.38 5.01
C ALA A 272 -0.67 23.54 4.58
N LEU A 273 -1.06 24.30 3.56
CA LEU A 273 -0.28 25.44 3.09
C LEU A 273 -0.21 26.53 4.17
N ARG A 274 -1.32 26.85 4.83
CA ARG A 274 -1.35 27.84 5.92
C ARG A 274 -0.57 27.38 7.15
N GLU A 275 -0.57 26.08 7.45
CA GLU A 275 0.21 25.50 8.54
C GLU A 275 1.72 25.63 8.26
N VAL A 276 2.16 25.27 7.05
CA VAL A 276 3.57 25.36 6.62
C VAL A 276 4.05 26.81 6.60
N LEU A 277 3.22 27.73 6.09
CA LEU A 277 3.54 29.15 6.01
C LEU A 277 3.24 29.93 7.30
N ARG A 278 2.72 29.28 8.35
CA ARG A 278 2.34 29.90 9.63
C ARG A 278 1.35 31.06 9.50
N LEU A 279 0.44 30.99 8.54
CA LEU A 279 -0.53 32.05 8.23
C LEU A 279 -1.77 32.07 9.17
N GLY A 280 -1.82 31.22 10.19
CA GLY A 280 -2.96 31.07 11.11
C GLY A 280 -4.22 30.48 10.44
N SER A 281 -5.35 30.44 11.15
CA SER A 281 -6.62 29.89 10.62
C SER A 281 -7.20 30.72 9.48
N SER A 282 -7.82 30.07 8.48
CA SER A 282 -8.51 30.79 7.40
C SER A 282 -9.75 31.51 7.92
N GLU A 283 -10.16 32.59 7.26
CA GLU A 283 -11.40 33.31 7.61
C GLU A 283 -12.63 32.40 7.52
N TYR A 284 -12.65 31.48 6.56
CA TYR A 284 -13.69 30.45 6.47
C TYR A 284 -13.69 29.53 7.69
N ALA A 285 -12.53 29.03 8.12
CA ALA A 285 -12.42 28.19 9.31
C ALA A 285 -12.82 28.95 10.60
N LYS A 286 -12.47 30.24 10.71
CA LYS A 286 -12.91 31.11 11.81
C LYS A 286 -14.43 31.28 11.83
N LYS A 287 -15.06 31.50 10.66
CA LYS A 287 -16.52 31.60 10.53
C LYS A 287 -17.22 30.28 10.88
N SER A 288 -16.72 29.14 10.40
CA SER A 288 -17.28 27.82 10.72
C SER A 288 -17.15 27.46 12.20
N ALA A 289 -16.01 27.78 12.83
CA ALA A 289 -15.80 27.55 14.26
C ALA A 289 -16.71 28.44 15.14
N ARG A 290 -16.96 29.69 14.74
CA ARG A 290 -17.94 30.57 15.39
C ARG A 290 -19.36 30.01 15.29
N ALA A 291 -19.74 29.50 14.11
CA ALA A 291 -21.06 28.89 13.90
C ALA A 291 -21.27 27.62 14.75
N LYS A 292 -20.21 26.82 14.99
CA LYS A 292 -20.27 25.64 15.86
C LYS A 292 -20.32 25.96 17.36
N ARG A 293 -19.81 27.13 17.79
CA ARG A 293 -19.83 27.57 19.20
C ARG A 293 -21.13 28.28 19.60
N GLY A 294 -21.91 28.73 18.63
CA GLY A 294 -23.23 29.33 18.84
C GLY A 294 -24.39 28.33 18.79
N ARG A 295 -24.10 27.02 18.77
CA ARG A 295 -25.03 25.92 18.98
C ARG A 295 -24.66 25.21 20.28
#